data_AF-A0A3C0R9X6-F1
#
_entry.id   AF-A0A3C0R9X6-F1
#
_cell.length_a   1.000
_cell.length_b   1.000
_cell.length_c   1.000
_cell.angle_alpha   90.00
_cell.angle_beta   90.00
_cell.angle_gamma   90.00
#
_symmetry.space_group_name_H-M   'P 1'
#
loop_
_entity.id
_entity.type
_entity.pdbx_description
1 polymer ?
#
loop_
_entity_poly.entity_id
_entity_poly.type
_entity_poly.pdbx_seq_one_letter_code
_entity_poly.pdbx_strand_id
1 'polypeptide(L)'
;TEARNAFNRYHQTNGQYSRLRLQTNRLDDKRVLLITGPFMNAGEAMDYLDKTKPAARSRIVPWLQADKYSFSFFSNNNLTLLLERKDWEVYQAFLKTVFPDKF
;
A
#
# COMPACT_ATOMS: atom_id res chain seq x y z
N THR A 1 -8.88 11.44 -3.44
CA THR A 1 -8.79 10.73 -4.75
C THR A 1 -9.75 9.55 -4.72
N GLU A 2 -10.25 9.13 -5.88
CA GLU A 2 -11.26 8.04 -5.95
C GLU A 2 -10.72 6.71 -5.39
N ALA A 3 -9.46 6.39 -5.64
CA ALA A 3 -8.82 5.21 -5.04
C ALA A 3 -8.86 5.25 -3.50
N ARG A 4 -8.55 6.38 -2.85
CA ARG A 4 -8.64 6.52 -1.39
C ARG A 4 -10.06 6.23 -0.89
N ASN A 5 -11.07 6.76 -1.56
CA ASN A 5 -12.47 6.54 -1.19
C ASN A 5 -12.84 5.06 -1.30
N ALA A 6 -12.37 4.39 -2.34
CA ALA A 6 -12.61 2.98 -2.58
C ALA A 6 -11.99 2.07 -1.52
N PHE A 7 -10.72 2.32 -1.16
CA PHE A 7 -10.05 1.60 -0.07
C PHE A 7 -10.72 1.87 1.27
N ASN A 8 -11.11 3.12 1.56
CA ASN A 8 -11.85 3.46 2.77
C ASN A 8 -13.17 2.67 2.85
N ARG A 9 -13.93 2.58 1.76
CA ARG A 9 -15.16 1.79 1.70
C ARG A 9 -14.88 0.31 1.96
N TYR A 10 -13.83 -0.24 1.34
CA TYR A 10 -13.41 -1.63 1.57
C TYR A 10 -13.04 -1.89 3.04
N HIS A 11 -12.36 -0.96 3.71
CA HIS A 11 -12.06 -1.07 5.14
C HIS A 11 -13.30 -1.02 6.02
N GLN A 12 -14.28 -0.19 5.68
CA GLN A 12 -15.53 -0.07 6.45
C GLN A 12 -16.42 -1.31 6.30
N THR A 13 -16.45 -1.93 5.12
CA THR A 13 -17.23 -3.15 4.89
C THR A 13 -16.55 -4.42 5.40
N ASN A 14 -15.22 -4.38 5.57
CA ASN A 14 -14.45 -5.46 6.17
C ASN A 14 -14.13 -5.12 7.63
N GLY A 15 -14.94 -5.63 8.57
CA GLY A 15 -14.84 -5.30 10.00
C GLY A 15 -13.42 -5.46 10.59
N GLN A 16 -12.62 -6.41 10.08
CA GLN A 16 -11.21 -6.59 10.48
C GLN A 16 -10.35 -5.35 10.23
N TYR A 17 -10.67 -4.56 9.20
CA TYR A 17 -9.89 -3.41 8.75
C TYR A 17 -10.49 -2.06 9.15
N SER A 18 -11.64 -2.05 9.84
CA SER A 18 -12.35 -0.84 10.26
C SER A 18 -11.50 0.13 11.12
N ARG A 19 -10.51 -0.41 11.85
CA ARG A 19 -9.56 0.38 12.65
C ARG A 19 -8.46 1.06 11.83
N LEU A 20 -8.20 0.58 10.61
CA LEU A 20 -7.15 1.11 9.75
C LEU A 20 -7.54 2.51 9.28
N ARG A 21 -6.54 3.36 9.09
CA ARG A 21 -6.67 4.71 8.57
C ARG A 21 -5.92 4.81 7.26
N LEU A 22 -6.44 5.64 6.37
CA LEU A 22 -5.78 6.01 5.13
C LEU A 22 -5.16 7.38 5.23
N GLN A 23 -3.91 7.47 4.81
CA GLN A 23 -3.18 8.71 4.59
C GLN A 23 -2.73 8.78 3.13
N THR A 24 -2.57 9.99 2.60
CA THR A 24 -2.13 10.21 1.23
C THR A 24 -0.93 11.13 1.24
N ASN A 25 0.17 10.69 0.63
CA ASN A 25 1.40 11.46 0.51
C ASN A 25 1.84 11.47 -0.96
N ARG A 26 2.12 12.65 -1.51
CA ARG A 26 2.82 12.72 -2.81
C ARG A 26 4.26 12.29 -2.60
N LEU A 27 4.71 11.27 -3.32
CA LEU A 27 6.10 10.82 -3.27
C LEU A 27 6.94 11.65 -4.22
N ASP A 28 6.50 11.72 -5.48
CA ASP A 28 7.15 12.42 -6.57
C ASP A 28 6.08 12.92 -7.57
N ASP A 29 6.49 13.36 -8.76
CA ASP A 29 5.57 13.88 -9.78
C ASP A 29 4.71 12.82 -10.48
N LYS A 30 5.09 11.55 -10.35
CA LYS A 30 4.44 10.40 -10.98
C LYS A 30 3.62 9.58 -9.99
N ARG A 31 3.92 9.67 -8.69
CA ARG A 31 3.46 8.73 -7.66
C ARG A 31 2.88 9.43 -6.45
N VAL A 32 1.74 8.90 -6.02
CA VAL A 32 1.09 9.23 -4.75
C VAL A 32 0.97 7.94 -3.95
N LEU A 33 1.45 7.97 -2.71
CA LEU A 33 1.29 6.88 -1.76
C LEU A 33 -0.09 6.97 -1.11
N LEU A 34 -0.81 5.85 -1.13
CA LEU A 34 -1.98 5.62 -0.28
C LEU A 34 -1.54 4.70 0.86
N ILE A 35 -1.34 5.28 2.04
CA ILE A 35 -0.77 4.61 3.20
C ILE A 35 -1.90 4.10 4.08
N THR A 36 -1.93 2.80 4.31
CA THR A 36 -2.88 2.14 5.23
C THR A 36 -2.15 1.75 6.52
N GLY A 37 -2.73 2.06 7.67
CA GLY A 37 -2.18 1.64 8.96
C GLY A 37 -2.86 2.33 10.16
N PRO A 38 -2.27 2.23 11.37
CA PRO A 38 -1.08 1.44 11.70
C PRO A 38 -1.37 -0.07 11.81
N PHE A 39 -0.38 -0.87 11.45
CA PHE A 39 -0.33 -2.31 11.72
C PHE A 39 0.48 -2.58 12.98
N MET A 40 0.16 -3.64 13.72
CA MET A 40 0.88 -4.00 14.95
C MET A 40 2.30 -4.49 14.67
N ASN A 41 2.50 -5.18 13.55
CA ASN A 41 3.78 -5.71 13.12
C ASN A 41 3.81 -5.95 11.59
N ALA A 42 4.95 -6.38 11.08
CA ALA A 42 5.14 -6.67 9.66
C ALA A 42 4.25 -7.83 9.15
N GLY A 43 3.95 -8.81 9.99
CA GLY A 43 3.07 -9.93 9.65
C GLY A 43 1.64 -9.46 9.35
N GLU A 44 1.08 -8.59 10.19
CA GLU A 44 -0.26 -8.04 9.95
C GLU A 44 -0.32 -7.18 8.69
N ALA A 45 0.73 -6.39 8.42
CA ALA A 45 0.84 -5.63 7.18
C ALA A 45 0.90 -6.55 5.95
N MET A 46 1.63 -7.68 6.06
CA MET A 46 1.74 -8.67 4.99
C MET A 46 0.40 -9.38 4.74
N ASP A 47 -0.31 -9.80 5.80
CA ASP A 47 -1.63 -10.39 5.69
C ASP A 47 -2.64 -9.46 5.01
N TYR A 48 -2.57 -8.17 5.35
CA TYR A 48 -3.37 -7.15 4.69
C TYR A 48 -3.06 -7.07 3.20
N LEU A 49 -1.78 -7.08 2.81
CA LEU A 49 -1.36 -7.08 1.40
C LEU A 49 -1.83 -8.34 0.66
N ASP A 50 -1.61 -9.52 1.23
CA ASP A 50 -1.97 -10.81 0.62
C ASP A 50 -3.48 -10.90 0.34
N LYS A 51 -4.32 -10.30 1.20
CA LYS A 51 -5.79 -10.24 1.00
C LYS A 51 -6.23 -9.12 0.07
N THR A 52 -5.59 -7.96 0.14
CA THR A 52 -6.07 -6.75 -0.55
C THR A 52 -5.59 -6.69 -2.00
N LYS A 53 -4.36 -7.12 -2.29
CA LYS A 53 -3.79 -7.15 -3.64
C LYS A 53 -4.66 -7.92 -4.66
N PRO A 54 -5.08 -9.18 -4.40
CA PRO A 54 -5.97 -9.89 -5.33
C PRO A 54 -7.39 -9.30 -5.41
N ALA A 55 -7.88 -8.69 -4.33
CA ALA A 55 -9.20 -8.04 -4.32
C ALA A 55 -9.21 -6.67 -5.05
N ALA A 56 -8.04 -6.05 -5.24
CA ALA A 56 -7.94 -4.69 -5.76
C ALA A 56 -8.60 -4.55 -7.14
N ARG A 57 -8.23 -5.41 -8.08
CA ARG A 57 -8.71 -5.35 -9.47
C ARG A 57 -10.19 -5.67 -9.64
N SER A 58 -10.77 -6.51 -8.79
CA SER A 58 -12.15 -6.96 -8.96
C SER A 58 -13.15 -6.23 -8.06
N ARG A 59 -12.72 -5.74 -6.89
CA ARG A 59 -13.63 -5.26 -5.84
C ARG A 59 -13.33 -3.85 -5.33
N ILE A 60 -12.07 -3.43 -5.30
CA ILE A 60 -11.71 -2.16 -4.68
C ILE A 60 -11.62 -1.07 -5.74
N VAL A 61 -10.77 -1.25 -6.75
CA VAL A 61 -10.53 -0.27 -7.82
C VAL A 61 -10.71 -0.89 -9.22
N PRO A 62 -11.89 -1.46 -9.54
CA PRO A 62 -12.12 -2.14 -10.83
C PRO A 62 -11.99 -1.23 -12.06
N TRP A 63 -12.06 0.09 -11.89
CA TRP A 63 -11.86 1.07 -12.96
C TRP A 63 -10.39 1.46 -13.19
N LEU A 64 -9.47 1.06 -12.30
CA LEU A 64 -8.06 1.43 -12.40
C LEU A 64 -7.27 0.30 -13.06
N GLN A 65 -6.55 0.63 -14.14
CA GLN A 65 -5.70 -0.34 -14.84
C GLN A 65 -4.59 -0.87 -13.91
N ALA A 66 -4.27 -2.16 -14.05
CA ALA A 66 -3.35 -2.85 -13.14
C ALA A 66 -1.92 -2.29 -13.15
N ASP A 67 -1.49 -1.67 -14.25
CA ASP A 67 -0.20 -1.00 -14.41
C ASP A 67 -0.14 0.38 -13.73
N LYS A 68 -1.28 0.91 -13.25
CA LYS A 68 -1.35 2.24 -12.60
C LYS A 68 -1.24 2.19 -11.08
N TYR A 69 -1.12 1.00 -10.49
CA TYR A 69 -0.90 0.86 -9.06
C TYR A 69 0.04 -0.29 -8.75
N SER A 70 0.69 -0.20 -7.60
CA SER A 70 1.49 -1.26 -7.03
C SER A 70 1.23 -1.33 -5.53
N PHE A 71 1.55 -2.48 -4.95
CA PHE A 71 1.43 -2.71 -3.52
C PHE A 71 2.82 -2.88 -2.94
N SER A 72 3.00 -2.34 -1.73
CA SER A 72 4.23 -2.43 -0.96
C SER A 72 3.89 -2.23 0.51
N PHE A 73 4.80 -2.62 1.39
CA PHE A 73 4.76 -2.25 2.80
C PHE A 73 6.04 -1.53 3.19
N PHE A 74 6.03 -0.89 4.36
CA PHE A 74 7.14 -0.14 4.90
C PHE A 74 7.08 -0.20 6.43
N SER A 75 8.26 -0.27 7.06
CA SER A 75 8.39 0.14 8.46
C SER A 75 8.31 1.67 8.55
N ASN A 76 8.08 2.22 9.74
CA ASN A 76 8.08 3.67 9.92
C ASN A 76 9.40 4.30 9.47
N ASN A 77 10.54 3.68 9.79
CA ASN A 77 11.86 4.18 9.37
C ASN A 77 12.02 4.16 7.84
N ASN A 78 11.59 3.08 7.18
CA ASN A 78 11.66 2.99 5.72
C ASN A 78 10.73 4.00 5.05
N LEU A 79 9.54 4.25 5.61
CA LEU A 79 8.64 5.26 5.10
C LEU A 79 9.26 6.66 5.20
N THR A 80 9.86 7.01 6.34
CA THR A 80 10.55 8.29 6.51
C THR A 80 11.64 8.46 5.46
N LEU A 81 12.53 7.47 5.32
CA LEU A 81 13.59 7.50 4.32
C LEU A 81 13.07 7.58 2.88
N LEU A 82 11.98 6.87 2.56
CA LEU A 82 11.36 6.92 1.25
C LEU A 82 10.77 8.30 0.95
N LEU A 83 10.13 8.94 1.92
CA LEU A 83 9.57 10.28 1.75
C LEU A 83 10.65 11.37 1.61
N GLU A 84 11.79 11.19 2.27
CA GLU A 84 12.96 12.08 2.16
C GLU A 84 13.69 11.91 0.82
N ARG A 85 14.03 10.68 0.46
CA ARG A 85 14.86 10.38 -0.72
C ARG A 85 14.06 10.34 -2.02
N LYS A 86 12.77 10.01 -1.93
CA LYS A 86 11.83 9.87 -3.07
C LYS A 86 12.28 8.86 -4.12
N ASP A 87 13.11 7.90 -3.73
CA ASP A 87 13.68 6.89 -4.62
C ASP A 87 12.88 5.59 -4.53
N TRP A 88 11.79 5.55 -5.30
CA TRP A 88 10.89 4.40 -5.32
C TRP A 88 11.53 3.15 -5.93
N GLU A 89 12.31 3.34 -6.98
CA GLU A 89 12.98 2.27 -7.72
C GLU A 89 13.97 1.53 -6.82
N VAL A 90 14.80 2.26 -6.08
CA VAL A 90 15.74 1.67 -5.11
C VAL A 90 14.98 0.95 -3.99
N TYR A 91 13.89 1.54 -3.49
CA TYR A 91 13.10 0.89 -2.44
C TYR A 91 12.46 -0.43 -2.92
N GLN A 92 11.95 -0.46 -4.15
CA GLN A 92 11.42 -1.68 -4.76
C GLN A 92 12.50 -2.75 -4.93
N ALA A 93 13.69 -2.38 -5.41
CA ALA A 93 14.80 -3.32 -5.55
C ALA A 93 15.25 -3.89 -4.20
N PHE A 94 15.28 -3.05 -3.16
CA PHE A 94 15.55 -3.48 -1.79
C PHE A 94 14.51 -4.51 -1.31
N LEU A 95 13.21 -4.23 -1.48
CA LEU A 95 12.16 -5.17 -1.06
C LEU A 95 12.22 -6.50 -1.78
N LYS A 96 12.51 -6.51 -3.09
CA LYS A 96 12.71 -7.74 -3.87
C LYS A 96 13.90 -8.56 -3.37
N THR A 97 14.94 -7.89 -2.89
CA THR A 97 16.13 -8.55 -2.33
C THR A 97 15.83 -9.19 -0.97
N VAL A 98 15.05 -8.50 -0.11
CA VAL A 98 14.73 -8.97 1.24
C VAL A 98 13.58 -9.99 1.24
N PHE A 99 12.62 -9.86 0.32
CA PHE A 99 11.42 -10.69 0.23
C PHE A 99 11.16 -11.19 -1.21
N PRO A 100 12.07 -12.01 -1.78
CA PRO A 100 12.00 -12.44 -3.18
C PRO A 100 10.72 -13.21 -3.52
N ASP A 101 10.17 -13.98 -2.57
CA ASP A 101 8.94 -14.76 -2.78
C ASP A 101 7.66 -13.92 -2.73
N LYS A 102 7.76 -12.63 -2.37
CA LYS A 102 6.63 -11.71 -2.20
C LYS A 102 6.61 -10.57 -3.23
N PHE A 103 7.76 -10.16 -3.77
CA PHE A 103 7.91 -8.95 -4.60
C PHE A 103 8.71 -9.15 -5.88
#